data_AF-A0A1H7LQH5-F1
#
_entry.id   AF-A0A1H7LQH5-F1
#
_cell.length_a   1.000
_cell.length_b   1.000
_cell.length_c   1.000
_cell.angle_alpha   90.00
_cell.angle_beta   90.00
_cell.angle_gamma   90.00
#
_symmetry.space_group_name_H-M   'P 1'
#
loop_
_entity.id
_entity.type
_entity.pdbx_description
1 polymer ?
#
loop_
_entity_poly.entity_id
_entity_poly.type
_entity_poly.pdbx_seq_one_letter_code
_entity_poly.pdbx_strand_id
1 'polypeptide(L)'
;MDKHYGEIIERTIRRNGYSISELARLMKVNRRSIYNWFNQPKFKPDIIFKIGCALKHDFSNEFPELFSSEEFQNAFSNHKLLNSELLFEERQKINYWKDKYINLLEEYNQILAVNSSQMKSMTFSAL
;
A
#
# COMPACT_ATOMS: atom_id res chain seq x y z
N MET A 1 21.30 20.04 23.80
CA MET A 1 19.87 19.80 23.49
C MET A 1 19.79 18.40 22.94
N ASP A 2 19.22 17.46 23.68
CA ASP A 2 19.04 16.10 23.19
C ASP A 2 18.03 16.10 22.05
N LYS A 3 18.37 15.50 20.92
CA LYS A 3 17.44 15.35 19.79
C LYS A 3 16.28 14.46 20.21
N HIS A 4 15.05 14.92 20.02
CA HIS A 4 13.85 14.12 20.23
C HIS A 4 13.50 13.34 18.95
N TYR A 5 13.77 12.04 18.93
CA TYR A 5 13.70 11.24 17.69
C TYR A 5 12.27 11.12 17.15
N GLY A 6 11.28 10.91 18.03
CA GLY A 6 9.88 10.80 17.65
C GLY A 6 9.34 12.04 16.91
N GLU A 7 9.55 13.24 17.48
CA GLU A 7 9.21 14.52 16.86
C GLU A 7 9.87 14.74 15.50
N ILE A 8 11.14 14.33 15.32
CA ILE A 8 11.83 14.43 14.04
C ILE A 8 11.14 13.55 13.00
N ILE A 9 10.86 12.29 13.35
CA ILE A 9 10.17 11.35 12.46
C ILE A 9 8.77 11.86 12.11
N GLU A 10 8.00 12.35 13.09
CA GLU A 10 6.69 12.92 12.84
C GLU A 10 6.75 14.10 11.86
N ARG A 11 7.71 15.00 12.08
CA ARG A 11 7.91 16.17 11.24
C ARG A 11 8.23 15.78 9.81
N THR A 12 9.13 14.80 9.61
CA THR A 12 9.45 14.27 8.28
C THR A 12 8.23 13.65 7.62
N ILE A 13 7.46 12.84 8.34
CA ILE A 13 6.21 12.23 7.85
C ILE A 13 5.21 13.28 7.38
N ARG A 14 4.97 14.31 8.20
CA ARG A 14 3.99 15.35 7.90
C ARG A 14 4.45 16.26 6.75
N ARG A 15 5.73 16.64 6.70
CA ARG A 15 6.27 17.51 5.65
C ARG A 15 6.26 16.86 4.27
N ASN A 16 6.58 15.57 4.21
CA ASN A 16 6.62 14.83 2.95
C ASN A 16 5.25 14.26 2.55
N GLY A 17 4.21 14.50 3.36
CA GLY A 17 2.85 14.03 3.06
C GLY A 17 2.66 12.52 3.16
N TYR A 18 3.51 11.82 3.93
CA TYR A 18 3.40 10.37 4.08
C TYR A 18 2.15 9.99 4.88
N SER A 19 1.45 8.95 4.42
CA SER A 19 0.25 8.44 5.10
C SER A 19 0.62 7.66 6.35
N ILE A 20 0.20 8.15 7.52
CA ILE A 20 0.35 7.44 8.81
C ILE A 20 -0.36 6.09 8.78
N SER A 21 -1.52 6.01 8.11
CA SER A 21 -2.25 4.74 7.94
C SER A 21 -1.45 3.73 7.15
N GLU A 22 -0.74 4.18 6.11
CA GLU A 22 0.09 3.31 5.28
C GLU A 22 1.36 2.88 6.02
N LEU A 23 2.01 3.80 6.73
CA LEU A 23 3.15 3.46 7.58
C LEU A 23 2.77 2.40 8.63
N ALA A 24 1.61 2.56 9.27
CA ALA A 24 1.11 1.58 10.24
C ALA A 24 0.92 0.19 9.60
N ARG A 25 0.36 0.14 8.38
CA ARG A 25 0.18 -1.10 7.60
C ARG A 25 1.52 -1.77 7.28
N LEU A 26 2.48 -1.01 6.76
CA LEU A 26 3.82 -1.53 6.40
C LEU A 26 4.61 -2.01 7.62
N MET A 27 4.49 -1.29 8.73
CA MET A 27 5.14 -1.64 10.00
C MET A 27 4.39 -2.73 10.78
N LYS A 28 3.23 -3.20 10.30
CA LYS A 28 2.36 -4.21 10.94
C LYS A 28 1.99 -3.83 12.38
N VAL A 29 1.72 -2.54 12.62
CA VAL A 29 1.27 -2.01 13.91
C VAL A 29 -0.01 -1.20 13.72
N ASN A 30 -0.73 -0.95 14.82
CA ASN A 30 -1.88 -0.06 14.76
C ASN A 30 -1.44 1.42 14.70
N ARG A 31 -2.35 2.30 14.22
CA ARG A 31 -2.07 3.74 14.10
C ARG A 31 -1.76 4.41 15.44
N ARG A 32 -2.38 3.94 16.55
CA ARG A 32 -2.11 4.46 17.89
C ARG A 32 -0.65 4.23 18.29
N SER A 33 -0.06 3.09 17.95
CA SER A 33 1.36 2.82 18.19
C SER A 33 2.26 3.82 17.46
N ILE A 34 1.94 4.17 16.21
CA ILE A 34 2.71 5.19 15.47
C ILE A 34 2.64 6.55 16.18
N TYR A 35 1.46 6.99 16.63
CA TYR A 35 1.35 8.23 17.40
C TYR A 35 2.13 8.18 18.71
N ASN A 36 2.11 7.04 19.41
CA ASN A 36 2.89 6.88 20.64
C ASN A 36 4.40 6.96 20.38
N TRP A 37 4.88 6.49 19.22
CA TRP A 37 6.28 6.60 18.83
C TRP A 37 6.74 8.05 18.64
N PHE A 38 5.86 8.94 18.18
CA PHE A 38 6.19 10.36 18.00
C PHE A 38 6.51 11.07 19.32
N ASN A 39 5.95 10.59 20.43
CA ASN A 39 6.24 11.11 21.78
C ASN A 39 7.49 10.48 22.42
N GLN A 40 8.21 9.58 21.72
CA GLN A 40 9.41 8.94 22.28
C GLN A 40 10.66 9.77 22.00
N PRO A 41 11.40 10.20 23.05
CA PRO A 41 12.58 11.04 22.87
C PRO A 41 13.74 10.29 22.24
N LYS A 42 13.84 8.98 22.50
CA LYS A 42 14.84 8.09 21.91
C LYS A 42 14.14 6.90 21.29
N PHE A 43 14.73 6.43 20.20
CA PHE A 43 14.24 5.31 19.42
C PHE A 43 15.40 4.40 19.07
N LYS A 44 15.16 3.09 19.00
CA LYS A 44 16.21 2.15 18.56
C LYS A 44 16.51 2.42 17.07
N PRO A 45 17.79 2.53 16.67
CA PRO A 45 18.17 2.77 15.28
C PRO A 45 17.48 1.81 14.29
N ASP A 46 17.40 0.53 14.62
CA ASP A 46 16.73 -0.49 13.80
C ASP A 46 15.27 -0.16 13.44
N ILE A 47 14.54 0.49 14.34
CA ILE A 47 13.14 0.83 14.08
C ILE A 47 13.07 2.07 13.18
N ILE A 48 13.95 3.06 13.38
CA ILE A 48 14.05 4.23 12.49
C ILE A 48 14.41 3.79 11.07
N PHE A 49 15.38 2.88 10.94
CA PHE A 49 15.77 2.30 9.66
C PHE A 49 14.59 1.61 8.95
N LYS A 50 13.83 0.78 9.68
CA LYS A 50 12.61 0.14 9.13
C LYS A 50 11.57 1.16 8.68
N ILE A 51 11.36 2.24 9.43
CA ILE A 51 10.45 3.32 9.04
C ILE A 51 10.98 3.99 7.76
N GLY A 52 12.28 4.28 7.67
CA GLY A 52 12.90 4.83 6.46
C GLY A 52 12.70 3.94 5.23
N CYS A 53 12.92 2.63 5.38
CA CYS A 53 12.64 1.65 4.33
C CYS A 53 11.16 1.62 3.92
N ALA A 54 10.23 1.64 4.89
CA ALA A 54 8.79 1.66 4.62
C ALA A 54 8.36 2.92 3.86
N LEU A 55 8.95 4.07 4.18
CA LEU A 55 8.64 5.36 3.56
C LEU A 55 9.47 5.66 2.30
N LYS A 56 10.50 4.84 2.02
CA LYS A 56 11.58 5.13 1.06
C LYS A 56 12.22 6.51 1.31
N HIS A 57 12.41 6.83 2.58
CA HIS A 57 13.05 8.07 3.04
C HIS A 57 14.40 7.74 3.68
N ASP A 58 15.43 8.47 3.27
CA ASP A 58 16.77 8.36 3.84
C ASP A 58 16.90 9.23 5.09
N PHE A 59 16.88 8.58 6.26
CA PHE A 59 16.97 9.22 7.56
C PHE A 59 18.41 9.57 7.98
N SER A 60 19.43 9.26 7.17
CA SER A 60 20.82 9.69 7.46
C SER A 60 20.98 11.21 7.47
N ASN A 61 20.08 11.95 6.80
CA ASN A 61 20.09 13.42 6.83
C ASN A 61 19.68 13.97 8.20
N GLU A 62 18.69 13.36 8.85
CA GLU A 62 18.21 13.77 10.17
C GLU A 62 19.03 13.14 11.32
N PHE A 63 19.53 11.92 11.10
CA PHE A 63 20.30 11.13 12.07
C PHE A 63 21.66 10.67 11.48
N PRO A 64 22.55 11.60 11.08
CA PRO A 64 23.87 11.25 10.55
C PRO A 64 24.75 10.53 11.59
N GLU A 65 24.44 10.66 12.87
CA GLU A 65 25.10 9.93 13.96
C GLU A 65 24.67 8.45 14.07
N LEU A 66 23.58 8.04 13.41
CA LEU A 66 23.05 6.68 13.48
C LEU A 66 23.18 5.90 12.17
N PHE A 67 23.17 6.60 11.04
CA PHE A 67 23.10 5.96 9.72
C PHE A 67 23.99 6.67 8.71
N SER A 68 24.51 5.91 7.76
CA SER A 68 25.09 6.43 6.51
C SER A 68 24.07 6.39 5.37
N SER A 69 24.21 7.30 4.40
CA SER A 69 23.33 7.29 3.21
C SER A 69 23.48 6.01 2.37
N GLU A 70 24.66 5.37 2.41
CA GLU A 70 24.92 4.11 1.71
C GLU A 70 24.03 2.96 2.23
N GLU A 71 23.76 2.90 3.53
CA GLU A 71 22.88 1.89 4.13
C GLU A 71 21.47 1.94 3.53
N PHE A 72 20.91 3.15 3.39
CA PHE A 72 19.59 3.34 2.82
C PHE A 72 19.55 3.10 1.30
N GLN A 73 20.57 3.53 0.56
CA GLN A 73 20.67 3.26 -0.88
C GLN A 73 20.68 1.77 -1.19
N ASN A 74 21.44 0.98 -0.42
CA ASN A 74 21.47 -0.47 -0.56
C ASN A 74 20.11 -1.10 -0.23
N ALA A 75 19.45 -0.65 0.83
CA ALA A 75 18.12 -1.15 1.20
C ALA A 75 17.06 -0.86 0.14
N PHE A 76 17.04 0.36 -0.42
CA PHE A 76 16.06 0.74 -1.45
C PHE A 76 16.26 -0.04 -2.75
N SER A 77 17.51 -0.33 -3.11
CA SER A 77 17.86 -1.13 -4.28
C SER A 77 17.33 -2.56 -4.17
N ASN A 78 17.53 -3.21 -3.01
CA ASN A 78 17.00 -4.54 -2.74
C ASN A 78 15.47 -4.57 -2.65
N HIS A 79 14.87 -3.53 -2.06
CA HIS A 79 13.41 -3.46 -1.93
C HIS A 79 12.70 -3.20 -3.27
N LYS A 80 13.39 -2.65 -4.27
CA LYS A 80 12.88 -2.55 -5.66
C LYS A 80 12.68 -3.94 -6.27
N LEU A 81 13.58 -4.87 -5.96
CA LEU A 81 13.48 -6.26 -6.41
C LEU A 81 12.28 -6.95 -5.73
N LEU A 82 12.18 -6.89 -4.40
CA LEU A 82 11.09 -7.51 -3.64
C LEU A 82 9.70 -6.91 -3.94
N ASN A 83 9.61 -5.59 -4.17
CA ASN A 83 8.34 -4.97 -4.57
C ASN A 83 7.86 -5.46 -5.93
N SER A 84 8.76 -5.78 -6.87
CA SER A 84 8.34 -6.29 -8.17
C SER A 84 7.60 -7.63 -8.05
N GLU A 85 8.01 -8.45 -7.09
CA GLU A 85 7.42 -9.77 -6.80
C GLU A 85 6.08 -9.64 -6.07
N LEU A 86 5.99 -8.78 -5.04
CA LEU A 86 4.73 -8.49 -4.35
C LEU A 86 3.69 -7.82 -5.26
N LEU A 87 4.14 -6.89 -6.13
CA LEU A 87 3.27 -6.26 -7.12
C LEU A 87 2.79 -7.25 -8.18
N PHE A 88 3.56 -8.31 -8.45
CA PHE A 88 3.12 -9.38 -9.33
C PHE A 88 1.97 -10.18 -8.69
N GLU A 89 2.10 -10.55 -7.42
CA GLU A 89 1.04 -11.24 -6.66
C GLU A 89 -0.23 -10.40 -6.53
N GLU A 90 -0.11 -9.12 -6.21
CA GLU A 90 -1.26 -8.20 -6.15
C GLU A 90 -1.93 -8.05 -7.52
N ARG A 91 -1.15 -7.96 -8.61
CA ARG A 91 -1.68 -7.90 -9.97
C ARG A 91 -2.41 -9.17 -10.37
N GLN A 92 -1.90 -10.35 -9.99
CA GLN A 92 -2.57 -11.62 -10.22
C GLN A 92 -3.92 -11.68 -9.50
N LYS A 93 -3.96 -11.23 -8.24
CA LYS A 93 -5.20 -11.16 -7.46
C LYS A 93 -6.21 -10.19 -8.09
N ILE A 94 -5.76 -9.03 -8.55
CA ILE A 94 -6.61 -8.05 -9.25
C ILE A 94 -7.18 -8.65 -10.53
N ASN A 95 -6.33 -9.30 -11.34
CA ASN A 95 -6.77 -9.94 -12.59
C ASN A 95 -7.80 -11.03 -12.31
N TYR A 96 -7.58 -11.88 -11.30
CA TYR A 96 -8.55 -12.91 -10.91
C TYR A 96 -9.95 -12.35 -10.63
N TRP A 97 -10.04 -11.27 -9.83
CA TRP A 97 -11.33 -10.66 -9.53
C TRP A 97 -11.94 -9.92 -10.72
N LYS A 98 -11.11 -9.31 -11.56
CA LYS A 98 -11.54 -8.68 -12.81
C LYS A 98 -12.17 -9.72 -13.74
N ASP A 99 -11.55 -10.87 -13.93
CA ASP A 99 -12.06 -11.93 -14.79
C ASP A 99 -13.36 -12.51 -14.24
N LYS A 100 -13.45 -12.71 -12.91
CA LYS A 100 -14.71 -13.13 -12.27
C LYS A 100 -15.85 -12.13 -12.47
N TYR A 101 -15.55 -10.84 -12.45
CA TYR A 101 -16.53 -9.78 -12.71
C TYR A 101 -16.98 -9.76 -14.18
N ILE A 102 -16.04 -9.90 -15.12
CA ILE A 102 -16.34 -9.97 -16.55
C ILE A 102 -17.24 -11.17 -16.83
N ASN A 103 -16.89 -12.36 -16.34
CA ASN A 103 -17.70 -13.57 -16.56
C ASN A 103 -19.13 -13.40 -16.03
N LEU A 104 -19.30 -12.80 -14.85
CA LEU A 104 -20.61 -12.54 -14.28
C LEU A 104 -21.44 -11.56 -15.15
N LEU A 105 -20.80 -10.52 -15.67
CA LEU A 105 -21.44 -9.58 -16.61
C LEU A 105 -21.86 -10.26 -17.91
N GLU A 106 -21.00 -11.13 -18.45
CA GLU A 106 -21.28 -11.88 -19.67
C GLU A 106 -22.45 -12.84 -19.48
N GLU A 107 -22.46 -13.63 -18.39
CA GLU A 107 -23.57 -14.52 -18.04
C GLU A 107 -24.89 -13.73 -17.91
N TYR A 108 -24.85 -12.59 -17.22
CA TYR A 108 -26.03 -11.74 -17.05
C TYR A 108 -26.55 -11.18 -18.38
N ASN A 109 -25.65 -10.69 -19.24
CA ASN A 109 -25.99 -10.19 -20.57
C ASN A 109 -26.56 -11.31 -21.46
N GLN A 110 -26.05 -12.54 -21.34
CA GLN A 110 -26.56 -13.69 -22.08
C GLN A 110 -28.00 -14.03 -21.67
N ILE A 111 -28.29 -14.04 -20.36
CA ILE A 111 -29.65 -14.25 -19.85
C ILE A 111 -30.61 -13.15 -20.34
N LEU A 112 -30.18 -11.89 -20.29
CA LEU A 112 -30.98 -10.77 -20.81
C LEU A 112 -31.25 -10.90 -22.31
N ALA A 113 -30.25 -11.30 -23.10
CA ALA A 113 -30.39 -11.50 -24.53
C ALA A 113 -31.40 -12.63 -24.85
N VAL A 114 -31.35 -13.75 -24.12
CA VAL A 114 -32.30 -14.85 -24.26
C VAL A 114 -33.72 -14.39 -23.91
N ASN A 115 -33.91 -13.77 -22.74
CA ASN A 115 -35.23 -13.30 -22.30
C ASN A 115 -35.85 -12.26 -23.25
N SER A 116 -35.06 -11.32 -23.77
CA SER A 116 -35.53 -10.34 -24.75
C SER A 116 -35.94 -10.98 -26.08
N SER A 117 -35.24 -12.04 -26.50
CA SER A 117 -35.56 -12.81 -27.71
C SER A 117 -36.85 -13.62 -27.54
N GLN A 118 -37.07 -14.19 -26.35
CA GLN A 118 -38.27 -14.96 -26.01
C GLN A 118 -39.53 -14.07 -25.92
N MET A 119 -39.42 -12.84 -25.42
CA MET A 119 -40.52 -11.87 -25.46
C MET A 119 -40.90 -11.44 -26.88
N LYS A 120 -39.94 -11.35 -27.80
CA LYS A 120 -40.22 -11.04 -29.21
C LYS A 120 -40.91 -12.18 -29.96
N SER A 121 -40.64 -13.44 -29.63
CA SER A 121 -41.33 -14.57 -30.29
C SER A 121 -42.77 -14.75 -29.80
N MET A 122 -43.03 -14.52 -28.50
CA MET A 122 -44.39 -14.61 -27.94
C MET A 122 -45.34 -13.54 -28.48
N THR A 123 -44.85 -12.32 -28.74
CA THR A 123 -45.66 -11.24 -29.31
C THR A 123 -46.04 -11.47 -30.78
N PHE A 124 -45.18 -12.15 -31.55
CA PHE A 124 -45.45 -12.49 -32.95
C PHE A 124 -46.40 -13.69 -33.13
N SER A 125 -46.55 -14.54 -32.11
CA SER A 125 -47.42 -15.72 -32.15
C SER A 125 -48.88 -15.41 -31.77
N ALA A 126 -49.15 -14.20 -31.27
CA ALA A 126 -50.45 -13.76 -30.76
C ALA A 126 -51.20 -12.81 -31.72
N LEU A 127 -50.68 -12.62 -32.93
CA LEU A 127 -51.29 -11.89 -34.06
C LEU A 127 -51.65 -12.87 -35.17
#